data_AF-A0A1Q7V132-F1
#
_entry.id   AF-A0A1Q7V132-F1
#
_cell.length_a   1.000
_cell.length_b   1.000
_cell.length_c   1.000
_cell.angle_alpha   90.00
_cell.angle_beta   90.00
_cell.angle_gamma   90.00
#
_symmetry.space_group_name_H-M   'P 1'
#
loop_
_entity.id
_entity.type
_entity.pdbx_description
1 polymer ?
#
loop_
_entity_poly.entity_id
_entity_poly.type
_entity_poly.pdbx_seq_one_letter_code
_entity_poly.pdbx_strand_id
1 'polypeptide(L)'
;MNPTEPGAGAPCCWSVNGIANSGVIVGQVFENDFFNAWFKQGTDEDFFLRFPSGGDTFATGVNSGADVIGYTAEGWGAWLAKNIEANEGTSDASEAAPHFTAVKYPNSTTTTPFGLNNVRAVVGTYTDSAGKQHGFLAQF
;
A
#
# COMPACT_ATOMS: atom_id res chain seq x y z
N MET A 1 -7.14 -5.73 11.66
CA MET A 1 -6.81 -7.11 12.08
C MET A 1 -6.97 -7.35 13.58
N ASN A 2 -8.11 -7.96 13.91
CA ASN A 2 -8.15 -8.93 14.99
C ASN A 2 -7.69 -10.29 14.40
N PRO A 3 -6.56 -10.87 14.82
CA PRO A 3 -6.07 -12.16 14.31
C PRO A 3 -7.00 -13.36 14.63
N THR A 4 -8.21 -13.11 15.16
CA THR A 4 -9.21 -14.12 15.50
C THR A 4 -10.46 -14.08 14.61
N GLU A 5 -10.51 -13.28 13.54
CA GLU A 5 -11.65 -13.31 12.62
C GLU A 5 -11.76 -14.70 11.93
N PRO A 6 -12.94 -15.33 11.89
CA PRO A 6 -13.12 -16.66 11.33
C PRO A 6 -12.80 -16.68 9.83
N GLY A 7 -11.73 -17.39 9.45
CA GLY A 7 -11.26 -17.47 8.06
C GLY A 7 -9.86 -16.93 7.83
N ALA A 8 -9.32 -16.17 8.79
CA ALA A 8 -7.89 -15.84 8.83
C ALA A 8 -7.09 -17.12 9.14
N GLY A 9 -6.75 -17.87 8.10
CA GLY A 9 -5.85 -19.01 8.20
C GLY A 9 -4.54 -18.53 8.81
N ALA A 10 -4.37 -18.76 10.12
CA ALA A 10 -3.36 -18.19 11.00
C ALA A 10 -2.21 -17.47 10.25
N PRO A 11 -2.32 -16.15 9.99
CA PRO A 11 -1.31 -15.45 9.21
C PRO A 11 -0.12 -15.20 10.13
N CYS A 12 0.81 -16.15 10.21
CA CYS A 12 2.18 -15.76 10.50
C CYS A 12 2.62 -14.85 9.34
N CYS A 13 3.31 -13.77 9.69
CA CYS A 13 3.75 -12.71 8.76
C CYS A 13 2.66 -11.67 8.42
N TRP A 14 2.25 -10.89 9.43
CA TRP A 14 1.67 -9.57 9.23
C TRP A 14 2.56 -8.49 9.83
N SER A 15 2.47 -7.28 9.30
CA SER A 15 3.10 -6.10 9.88
C SER A 15 2.26 -4.86 9.63
N VAL A 16 2.29 -3.93 10.58
CA VAL A 16 1.85 -2.55 10.37
C VAL A 16 3.06 -1.78 9.88
N ASN A 17 2.97 -1.23 8.67
CA ASN A 17 4.08 -0.54 8.03
C ASN A 17 3.93 0.98 8.09
N GLY A 18 2.69 1.49 8.21
CA GLY A 18 2.42 2.93 8.24
C GLY A 18 1.26 3.30 9.16
N ILE A 19 1.33 4.50 9.73
CA ILE A 19 0.28 5.13 10.53
C ILE A 19 0.20 6.61 10.21
N ALA A 20 -1.03 7.14 10.12
CA ALA A 20 -1.30 8.57 9.96
C ALA A 20 -1.92 9.17 11.24
N ASN A 21 -1.82 10.50 11.39
CA ASN A 21 -2.42 11.22 12.54
C ASN A 21 -3.95 11.11 12.61
N SER A 22 -4.61 10.70 11.52
CA SER A 22 -6.05 10.40 11.49
C SER A 22 -6.40 9.06 12.17
N GLY A 23 -5.41 8.27 12.58
CA GLY A 23 -5.59 6.92 13.12
C GLY A 23 -5.64 5.83 12.06
N VAL A 24 -5.51 6.20 10.79
CA VAL A 24 -5.41 5.26 9.67
C VAL A 24 -4.10 4.50 9.77
N ILE A 25 -4.16 3.19 9.54
CA ILE A 25 -3.01 2.30 9.50
C ILE A 25 -3.01 1.47 8.22
N VAL A 26 -1.81 1.13 7.75
CA VAL A 26 -1.61 0.25 6.60
C VAL A 26 -0.51 -0.75 6.87
N GLY A 27 -0.50 -1.83 6.12
CA GLY A 27 0.54 -2.83 6.26
C GLY A 27 0.45 -3.96 5.25
N GLN A 28 0.96 -5.12 5.66
CA GLN A 28 0.88 -6.35 4.90
C GLN A 28 0.39 -7.52 5.75
N VAL A 29 -0.23 -8.50 5.12
CA VAL A 29 -0.63 -9.79 5.70
C VAL A 29 -0.36 -10.89 4.69
N PHE A 30 0.13 -12.04 5.14
CA PHE A 30 0.29 -13.21 4.30
C PHE A 30 -0.98 -14.06 4.32
N GLU A 31 -1.66 -14.18 3.18
CA GLU A 31 -2.88 -14.98 3.03
C GLU A 31 -2.93 -15.65 1.65
N ASN A 32 -3.39 -16.90 1.60
CA ASN A 32 -3.57 -17.67 0.36
C ASN A 32 -2.31 -17.69 -0.54
N ASP A 33 -1.14 -17.87 0.06
CA ASP A 33 0.19 -17.86 -0.58
C ASP A 33 0.67 -16.51 -1.16
N PHE A 34 0.04 -15.40 -0.78
CA PHE A 34 0.46 -14.06 -1.21
C PHE A 34 0.57 -13.10 -0.03
N PHE A 35 1.52 -12.15 -0.12
CA PHE A 35 1.45 -10.93 0.70
C PHE A 35 0.40 -9.98 0.12
N ASN A 36 -0.51 -9.54 0.99
CA ASN A 36 -1.57 -8.60 0.66
C ASN A 36 -1.39 -7.32 1.46
N ALA A 37 -1.37 -6.20 0.76
CA ALA A 37 -1.45 -4.90 1.38
C ALA A 37 -2.85 -4.74 1.99
N TRP A 38 -2.91 -4.13 3.16
CA TRP A 38 -4.17 -3.84 3.84
C TRP A 38 -4.20 -2.40 4.35
N PHE A 39 -5.42 -1.90 4.54
CA PHE A 39 -5.75 -0.60 5.09
C PHE A 39 -6.75 -0.77 6.22
N LYS A 40 -6.72 0.12 7.22
CA LYS A 40 -7.75 0.18 8.25
C LYS A 40 -7.97 1.59 8.77
N GLN A 41 -9.24 1.99 8.84
CA GLN A 41 -9.70 3.22 9.48
C GLN A 41 -10.87 2.94 10.42
N GLY A 42 -10.62 2.95 11.73
CA GLY A 42 -11.67 2.66 12.71
C GLY A 42 -12.17 1.22 12.57
N THR A 43 -13.40 1.03 12.08
CA THR A 43 -13.98 -0.29 11.83
C THR A 43 -13.76 -0.82 10.41
N ASP A 44 -13.54 0.04 9.40
CA ASP A 44 -13.21 -0.39 8.02
C ASP A 44 -11.92 -1.20 7.96
N GLU A 45 -11.93 -2.27 7.18
CA GLU A 45 -10.74 -3.03 6.78
C GLU A 45 -10.76 -3.41 5.29
N ASP A 46 -9.95 -2.71 4.48
CA ASP A 46 -9.75 -3.08 3.09
C ASP A 46 -8.55 -4.02 2.94
N PHE A 47 -8.74 -5.06 2.14
CA PHE A 47 -7.65 -5.87 1.62
C PHE A 47 -7.47 -5.58 0.15
N PHE A 48 -6.26 -5.16 -0.23
CA PHE A 48 -5.90 -4.97 -1.63
C PHE A 48 -5.53 -6.32 -2.24
N LEU A 49 -6.52 -7.21 -2.28
CA LEU A 49 -6.40 -8.51 -2.90
C LEU A 49 -6.25 -8.28 -4.40
N ARG A 50 -5.01 -8.44 -4.86
CA ARG A 50 -4.66 -8.76 -6.24
C ARG A 50 -4.80 -7.58 -7.22
N PHE A 51 -3.66 -6.99 -7.57
CA PHE A 51 -3.56 -6.39 -8.90
C PHE A 51 -3.96 -7.46 -9.94
N PRO A 52 -4.60 -7.10 -11.07
CA PRO A 52 -5.19 -8.06 -12.02
C PRO A 52 -4.26 -9.18 -12.51
N SER A 53 -2.94 -9.04 -12.36
CA SER A 53 -1.93 -10.03 -12.76
C SER A 53 -1.59 -11.10 -11.70
N GLY A 54 -2.03 -10.96 -10.44
CA GLY A 54 -1.46 -11.74 -9.33
C GLY A 54 -0.04 -11.28 -8.98
N GLY A 55 0.30 -11.35 -7.69
CA GLY A 55 1.60 -10.91 -7.18
C GLY A 55 1.46 -10.28 -5.79
N ASP A 56 2.54 -10.34 -5.02
CA ASP A 56 2.60 -9.76 -3.68
C ASP A 56 2.42 -8.24 -3.70
N THR A 57 1.65 -7.73 -2.76
CA THR A 57 1.38 -6.31 -2.57
C THR A 57 1.76 -5.87 -1.16
N PHE A 58 2.35 -4.68 -1.07
CA PHE A 58 2.82 -4.12 0.18
C PHE A 58 2.42 -2.66 0.29
N ALA A 59 1.72 -2.27 1.35
CA ALA A 59 1.54 -0.88 1.71
C ALA A 59 2.69 -0.46 2.64
N THR A 60 3.32 0.67 2.35
CA THR A 60 4.53 1.15 3.06
C THR A 60 4.31 2.49 3.76
N GLY A 61 3.32 3.26 3.35
CA GLY A 61 3.00 4.53 3.99
C GLY A 61 1.57 4.96 3.72
N VAL A 62 1.05 5.76 4.65
CA VAL A 62 -0.30 6.32 4.59
C VAL A 62 -0.29 7.74 5.13
N ASN A 63 -1.15 8.60 4.61
CA ASN A 63 -1.30 9.97 5.09
C ASN A 63 -2.71 10.21 5.69
N SER A 64 -2.92 11.38 6.30
CA SER A 64 -4.18 11.71 6.98
C SER A 64 -5.39 11.86 6.03
N GLY A 65 -5.17 11.87 4.72
CA GLY A 65 -6.22 11.86 3.71
C GLY A 65 -6.57 10.46 3.21
N ALA A 66 -6.10 9.39 3.86
CA ALA A 66 -6.26 8.01 3.38
C ALA A 66 -5.67 7.78 1.97
N ASP A 67 -4.65 8.57 1.58
CA ASP A 67 -3.80 8.19 0.46
C ASP A 67 -2.79 7.13 0.94
N VAL A 68 -2.57 6.08 0.16
CA VAL A 68 -1.66 4.96 0.48
C VAL A 68 -0.59 4.83 -0.60
N ILE A 69 0.66 4.68 -0.16
CA ILE A 69 1.79 4.36 -1.03
C ILE A 69 2.28 2.94 -0.74
N GLY A 70 2.64 2.22 -1.80
CA GLY A 70 3.12 0.86 -1.69
C GLY A 70 3.87 0.41 -2.93
N TYR A 71 4.18 -0.88 -2.98
CA TYR A 71 4.74 -1.49 -4.17
C TYR A 71 4.22 -2.91 -4.37
N THR A 72 4.38 -3.42 -5.58
CA THR A 72 4.21 -4.84 -5.90
C THR A 72 5.58 -5.49 -6.07
N ALA A 73 5.74 -6.73 -5.61
CA ALA A 73 6.99 -7.49 -5.88
C ALA A 73 7.18 -7.79 -7.37
N GLU A 74 6.06 -7.86 -8.10
CA GLU A 74 6.00 -8.19 -9.52
C GLU A 74 5.15 -7.16 -10.27
N GLY A 75 5.50 -6.81 -11.52
CA GLY A 75 4.67 -5.95 -12.37
C GLY A 75 4.87 -4.44 -12.19
N TRP A 76 3.85 -3.73 -11.67
CA TRP A 76 3.75 -2.25 -11.67
C TRP A 76 4.83 -1.55 -10.83
N GLY A 77 5.42 -2.24 -9.85
CA GLY A 77 6.37 -1.64 -8.93
C GLY A 77 5.64 -0.72 -7.95
N ALA A 78 6.18 0.48 -7.70
CA ALA A 78 5.57 1.41 -6.77
C ALA A 78 4.21 1.92 -7.26
N TRP A 79 3.28 2.13 -6.34
CA TRP A 79 1.93 2.63 -6.62
C TRP A 79 1.46 3.61 -5.53
N LEU A 80 0.60 4.54 -5.94
CA LEU A 80 -0.13 5.47 -5.10
C LEU A 80 -1.63 5.30 -5.34
N ALA A 81 -2.40 5.07 -4.29
CA ALA A 81 -3.85 5.17 -4.30
C ALA A 81 -4.27 6.39 -3.47
N LYS A 82 -5.15 7.24 -4.01
CA LYS A 82 -5.54 8.49 -3.37
C LYS A 82 -6.93 8.35 -2.75
N ASN A 83 -7.08 8.77 -1.50
CA ASN A 83 -8.31 8.64 -0.70
C ASN A 83 -9.01 7.29 -0.96
N ILE A 84 -8.43 6.19 -0.49
CA ILE A 84 -8.95 4.84 -0.79
C ILE A 84 -10.44 4.72 -0.43
N GLU A 85 -10.79 5.23 0.75
CA GLU A 85 -12.15 5.36 1.30
C GLU A 85 -13.11 6.30 0.53
N ALA A 86 -12.69 6.84 -0.61
CA ALA A 86 -13.53 7.75 -1.37
C ALA A 86 -14.67 7.00 -2.07
N ASN A 87 -15.89 7.43 -1.78
CA ASN A 87 -17.14 6.91 -2.34
C ASN A 87 -17.61 5.56 -1.77
N GLU A 88 -17.10 5.19 -0.60
CA GLU A 88 -17.60 4.08 0.21
C GLU A 88 -18.13 4.54 1.57
N GLY A 89 -18.65 3.58 2.36
CA GLY A 89 -19.17 3.81 3.69
C GLY A 89 -18.07 4.10 4.71
N THR A 90 -18.32 3.80 5.98
CA THR A 90 -17.27 3.75 7.01
C THR A 90 -17.21 2.35 7.64
N SER A 91 -17.58 1.37 6.83
CA SER A 91 -17.77 -0.03 7.20
C SER A 91 -17.72 -0.88 5.93
N ASP A 92 -17.30 -2.13 6.09
CA ASP A 92 -17.19 -3.19 5.06
C ASP A 92 -18.51 -3.57 4.34
N ALA A 93 -19.60 -2.81 4.55
CA ALA A 93 -20.91 -3.03 3.94
C ALA A 93 -21.01 -2.50 2.49
N SER A 94 -20.11 -1.64 2.05
CA SER A 94 -20.12 -1.05 0.71
C SER A 94 -18.71 -0.68 0.27
N GLU A 95 -18.06 -1.58 -0.46
CA GLU A 95 -16.67 -1.43 -0.94
C GLU A 95 -16.60 -0.76 -2.33
N ALA A 96 -15.72 0.22 -2.47
CA ALA A 96 -15.34 0.86 -3.73
C ALA A 96 -13.92 0.43 -4.10
N ALA A 97 -13.74 -0.11 -5.31
CA ALA A 97 -12.41 -0.51 -5.76
C ALA A 97 -11.46 0.72 -5.84
N PRO A 98 -10.30 0.70 -5.17
CA PRO A 98 -9.37 1.82 -5.19
C PRO A 98 -8.73 2.01 -6.57
N HIS A 99 -8.47 3.27 -6.92
CA HIS A 99 -7.76 3.63 -8.16
C HIS A 99 -6.26 3.79 -7.92
N PHE A 100 -5.47 2.85 -8.44
CA PHE A 100 -4.01 2.84 -8.32
C PHE A 100 -3.32 3.62 -9.46
N THR A 101 -2.36 4.46 -9.09
CA THR A 101 -1.49 5.18 -10.03
C THR A 101 -0.06 4.65 -9.90
N ALA A 102 0.57 4.26 -11.01
CA ALA A 102 1.96 3.84 -11.03
C ALA A 102 2.88 5.00 -10.61
N VAL A 103 3.84 4.72 -9.74
CA VAL A 103 4.91 5.63 -9.36
C VAL A 103 6.22 5.07 -9.92
N LYS A 104 6.84 5.79 -10.86
CA LYS A 104 8.10 5.36 -11.46
C LYS A 104 9.07 6.53 -11.54
N TYR A 105 10.24 6.36 -10.93
CA TYR A 105 11.32 7.32 -11.13
C TYR A 105 11.82 7.24 -12.59
N PRO A 106 12.05 8.37 -13.29
CA PRO A 106 12.48 8.36 -14.69
C PRO A 106 13.75 7.51 -14.92
N ASN A 107 13.75 6.69 -15.98
CA ASN A 107 14.86 5.79 -16.35
C ASN A 107 15.26 4.77 -15.27
N SER A 108 14.44 4.57 -14.24
CA SER A 108 14.68 3.53 -13.23
C SER A 108 14.26 2.15 -13.72
N THR A 109 14.98 1.14 -13.23
CA THR A 109 14.62 -0.28 -13.36
C THR A 109 13.65 -0.70 -12.27
N THR A 110 13.86 -0.20 -11.04
CA THR A 110 12.94 -0.38 -9.91
C THR A 110 12.74 0.94 -9.16
N THR A 111 11.55 1.12 -8.58
CA THR A 111 11.22 2.21 -7.64
C THR A 111 10.52 1.57 -6.45
N THR A 112 10.98 1.86 -5.23
CA THR A 112 10.41 1.35 -3.98
C THR A 112 10.16 2.53 -3.04
N PRO A 113 8.90 2.82 -2.70
CA PRO A 113 8.57 3.88 -1.76
C PRO A 113 8.65 3.37 -0.32
N PHE A 114 8.94 4.29 0.61
CA PHE A 114 9.04 3.98 2.04
C PHE A 114 8.16 4.88 2.91
N GLY A 115 7.71 6.02 2.40
CA GLY A 115 6.93 6.96 3.20
C GLY A 115 6.15 7.94 2.33
N LEU A 116 5.06 8.42 2.90
CA LEU A 116 4.13 9.37 2.30
C LEU A 116 3.72 10.38 3.37
N ASN A 117 3.67 11.66 3.02
CA ASN A 117 3.14 12.70 3.91
C ASN A 117 1.83 13.32 3.37
N ASN A 118 1.24 14.23 4.15
CA ASN A 118 -0.05 14.87 3.84
C ASN A 118 -0.01 15.79 2.62
N VAL A 119 1.17 16.22 2.15
CA VAL A 119 1.32 17.00 0.90
C VAL A 119 1.67 16.11 -0.29
N ARG A 120 1.44 14.79 -0.16
CA ARG A 120 1.74 13.75 -1.16
C ARG A 120 3.19 13.73 -1.61
N ALA A 121 4.11 14.09 -0.71
CA ALA A 121 5.52 13.85 -0.92
C ALA A 121 5.86 12.40 -0.54
N VAL A 122 6.58 11.74 -1.43
CA VAL A 122 6.99 10.34 -1.30
C VAL A 122 8.50 10.26 -1.22
N VAL A 123 8.99 9.51 -0.25
CA VAL A 123 10.41 9.14 -0.14
C VAL A 123 10.59 7.67 -0.44
N GLY A 124 11.78 7.31 -0.93
CA GLY A 124 12.08 5.93 -1.25
C GLY A 124 13.44 5.75 -1.90
N THR A 125 13.62 4.62 -2.56
CA THR A 125 14.79 4.33 -3.39
C THR A 125 14.40 3.98 -4.81
N TYR A 126 15.30 4.22 -5.75
CA TYR A 126 15.21 3.70 -7.11
C TYR A 126 16.55 3.10 -7.55
N THR A 127 16.50 2.14 -8.47
CA THR A 127 17.69 1.58 -9.11
C THR A 127 17.81 2.16 -10.53
N ASP A 128 18.96 2.75 -10.86
CA ASP A 128 19.22 3.28 -12.20
C ASP A 128 19.52 2.17 -13.23
N SER A 129 19.70 2.55 -14.49
CA SER A 129 20.02 1.60 -15.58
C SER A 129 21.40 0.94 -15.46
N ALA A 130 22.28 1.46 -14.60
CA ALA A 130 23.58 0.87 -14.30
C ALA A 130 23.53 -0.05 -13.07
N GLY A 131 22.34 -0.29 -12.50
CA GLY A 131 22.14 -1.15 -11.34
C GLY A 131 22.51 -0.49 -10.01
N LYS A 132 22.71 0.83 -9.95
CA LYS A 132 23.00 1.54 -8.70
C LYS A 132 21.72 2.04 -8.04
N GLN A 133 21.62 1.83 -6.73
CA GLN A 133 20.51 2.31 -5.93
C GLN A 133 20.75 3.75 -5.44
N HIS A 134 19.72 4.57 -5.51
CA HIS A 134 19.71 5.97 -5.07
C HIS A 134 18.47 6.26 -4.24
N GLY A 135 18.54 7.23 -3.33
CA GLY A 135 17.37 7.76 -2.64
C GLY A 135 16.63 8.80 -3.50
N PHE A 136 15.33 8.98 -3.27
CA PHE A 136 14.56 10.05 -3.90
C PHE A 136 13.57 10.72 -2.94
N LEU A 137 13.19 11.94 -3.30
CA LEU A 137 12.00 12.65 -2.83
C LEU A 137 11.21 13.08 -4.07
N ALA A 138 9.94 12.71 -4.15
CA ALA A 138 9.03 13.08 -5.24
C ALA A 138 7.74 13.69 -4.65
N GLN A 139 7.04 14.52 -5.42
CA GLN A 139 5.77 15.12 -5.02
C GLN A 139 4.76 15.05 -6.18
N PHE A 140 3.49 14.76 -5.87
CA PHE A 140 2.40 14.50 -6.83
C PHE A 140 1.18 15.41 -6.61
#